data_AF-A0A7S1QWX8-F1
#
_entry.id   AF-A0A7S1QWX8-F1
#
_cell.length_a   1.000
_cell.length_b   1.000
_cell.length_c   1.000
_cell.angle_alpha   90.00
_cell.angle_beta   90.00
_cell.angle_gamma   90.00
#
_symmetry.space_group_name_H-M   'P 1'
#
loop_
_entity.id
_entity.type
_entity.pdbx_description
1 polymer ?
#
loop_
_entity_poly.entity_id
_entity_poly.type
_entity_poly.pdbx_seq_one_letter_code
_entity_poly.pdbx_strand_id
1 'polypeptide(L)'
;WSDSASSRCGWPAGREDGIIHQRGIGQARPMWSLRGLPKLRKAFADLWGTERLVTSFDGAGVFRPYGHQPEWRTKKANWHHVDQAHRKRGLHCVQGLITLKDASERTGGLVVVPKS
;
A
#
# COMPACT_ATOMS: atom_id res chain seq x y z
N TRP A 1 -26.55 19.57 4.94
CA TRP A 1 -25.67 19.00 3.90
C TRP A 1 -26.10 17.57 3.60
N SER A 2 -27.26 17.45 2.96
CA SER A 2 -27.77 16.20 2.40
C SER A 2 -27.70 16.36 0.89
N ASP A 3 -26.60 15.90 0.31
CA ASP A 3 -26.51 15.77 -1.14
C ASP A 3 -25.94 14.40 -1.47
N SER A 4 -26.82 13.51 -1.89
CA SER A 4 -26.57 12.11 -2.23
C SER A 4 -25.76 11.93 -3.53
N ALA A 5 -25.33 13.04 -4.16
CA ALA A 5 -24.35 13.05 -5.25
C ALA A 5 -22.90 13.36 -4.79
N SER A 6 -22.69 13.81 -3.55
CA SER A 6 -21.39 14.33 -3.07
C SER A 6 -20.40 13.27 -2.56
N SER A 7 -20.81 12.02 -2.36
CA SER A 7 -19.99 10.98 -1.72
C SER A 7 -18.88 10.37 -2.60
N ARG A 8 -18.72 10.85 -3.85
CA ARG A 8 -17.97 10.13 -4.91
C ARG A 8 -16.93 10.96 -5.68
N CYS A 9 -16.95 12.28 -5.58
CA CYS A 9 -16.04 13.14 -6.35
C CYS A 9 -14.79 13.46 -5.54
N GLY A 10 -13.60 13.15 -6.05
CA GLY A 10 -12.32 13.56 -5.46
C GLY A 10 -11.60 12.54 -4.56
N TRP A 11 -12.13 11.33 -4.33
CA TRP A 11 -11.38 10.30 -3.61
C TRP A 11 -10.16 9.82 -4.43
N PRO A 12 -8.93 9.82 -3.87
CA PRO A 12 -7.72 9.61 -4.67
C PRO A 12 -7.43 8.13 -4.99
N ALA A 13 -7.95 7.19 -4.19
CA ALA A 13 -7.68 5.76 -4.33
C ALA A 13 -8.70 5.01 -5.19
N GLY A 14 -8.31 3.81 -5.64
CA GLY A 14 -9.19 2.85 -6.29
C GLY A 14 -10.42 2.55 -5.45
N ARG A 15 -11.57 2.41 -6.13
CA ARG A 15 -12.90 2.31 -5.49
C ARG A 15 -13.07 1.05 -4.64
N GLU A 16 -12.33 -0.01 -4.96
CA GLU A 16 -12.53 -1.35 -4.43
C GLU A 16 -11.36 -1.89 -3.61
N ASP A 17 -10.17 -1.33 -3.80
CA ASP A 17 -8.91 -1.79 -3.21
C ASP A 17 -8.25 -0.77 -2.25
N GLY A 18 -8.62 0.51 -2.33
CA GLY A 18 -8.03 1.56 -1.50
C GLY A 18 -6.61 1.95 -1.91
N ILE A 19 -6.14 1.52 -3.09
CA ILE A 19 -4.77 1.79 -3.53
C ILE A 19 -4.72 2.97 -4.51
N ILE A 20 -3.73 3.84 -4.32
CA ILE A 20 -3.39 4.93 -5.21
C ILE A 20 -2.13 4.54 -5.96
N HIS A 21 -2.22 4.35 -7.28
CA HIS A 21 -1.06 4.10 -8.15
C HIS A 21 -0.85 5.21 -9.19
N GLN A 22 -1.74 6.20 -9.24
CA GLN A 22 -1.79 7.22 -10.29
C GLN A 22 -1.65 8.63 -9.71
N ARG A 23 -1.80 9.64 -10.56
CA ARG A 23 -1.84 11.06 -10.17
C ARG A 23 -0.56 11.53 -9.48
N GLY A 24 0.57 10.94 -9.85
CA GLY A 24 1.88 11.30 -9.32
C GLY A 24 2.12 10.91 -7.86
N ILE A 25 1.27 10.06 -7.25
CA ILE A 25 1.43 9.64 -5.84
C ILE A 25 2.83 9.10 -5.56
N GLY A 26 3.38 8.30 -6.47
CA GLY A 26 4.73 7.74 -6.33
C GLY A 26 5.83 8.80 -6.28
N GLN A 27 5.58 10.03 -6.74
CA GLN A 27 6.50 11.17 -6.68
C GLN A 27 6.11 12.21 -5.61
N ALA A 28 5.03 11.97 -4.87
CA ALA A 28 4.55 12.92 -3.88
C ALA A 28 5.55 13.06 -2.72
N ARG A 29 5.66 14.27 -2.17
CA ARG A 29 6.51 14.59 -1.02
C ARG A 29 6.42 13.58 0.15
N PRO A 30 5.23 13.15 0.62
CA PRO A 30 5.17 12.15 1.70
C PRO A 30 5.84 10.82 1.33
N MET A 31 5.74 10.36 0.08
CA MET A 31 6.37 9.11 -0.35
C MET A 31 7.90 9.23 -0.33
N TRP A 32 8.44 10.36 -0.79
CA TRP A 32 9.87 10.64 -0.70
C TRP A 32 10.37 10.73 0.73
N SER A 33 9.62 11.37 1.62
CA SER A 33 9.97 11.44 3.05
C SER A 33 10.05 10.06 3.69
N LEU A 34 9.08 9.17 3.40
CA LEU A 34 9.08 7.80 3.93
C LEU A 34 10.26 6.97 3.40
N ARG A 35 10.54 7.05 2.10
CA ARG A 35 11.68 6.36 1.46
C ARG A 35 13.03 6.80 2.03
N GLY A 36 13.13 8.04 2.47
CA GLY A 36 14.33 8.60 3.09
C GLY A 36 14.59 8.14 4.52
N LEU A 37 13.63 7.47 5.19
CA LEU A 37 13.77 7.09 6.59
C LEU A 37 14.97 6.13 6.80
N PRO A 38 15.92 6.45 7.71
CA PRO A 38 17.11 5.64 7.91
C PRO A 38 16.80 4.18 8.26
N LYS A 39 15.79 3.94 9.10
CA LYS A 39 15.36 2.58 9.49
C LYS A 39 14.81 1.78 8.31
N LEU A 40 14.05 2.43 7.43
CA LEU A 40 13.52 1.78 6.23
C LEU A 40 14.65 1.42 5.27
N ARG A 41 15.56 2.37 5.01
CA ARG A 41 16.74 2.13 4.17
C ARG A 41 17.59 0.99 4.72
N LYS A 42 17.83 0.97 6.04
CA LYS A 42 18.58 -0.10 6.69
C LYS A 42 17.91 -1.47 6.51
N ALA A 43 16.59 -1.57 6.70
CA ALA A 43 15.87 -2.83 6.56
C ALA A 43 16.05 -3.45 5.16
N PHE A 44 15.98 -2.64 4.10
CA PHE A 44 16.24 -3.11 2.74
C PHE A 44 17.73 -3.35 2.48
N ALA A 45 18.63 -2.57 3.06
CA ALA A 45 20.07 -2.77 2.90
C ALA A 45 20.53 -4.08 3.52
N ASP A 46 20.03 -4.41 4.72
CA ASP A 46 20.26 -5.69 5.40
C ASP A 46 19.73 -6.86 4.55
N LEU A 47 18.53 -6.70 3.97
CA LEU A 47 17.90 -7.74 3.16
C LEU A 47 18.65 -8.04 1.87
N TRP A 48 19.17 -7.00 1.20
CA TRP A 48 19.88 -7.13 -0.08
C TRP A 48 21.40 -7.25 0.07
N GLY A 49 21.94 -7.09 1.29
CA GLY A 49 23.37 -7.12 1.56
C GLY A 49 24.15 -5.94 0.96
N THR A 50 23.49 -4.81 0.70
CA THR A 50 24.13 -3.62 0.10
C THR A 50 23.39 -2.33 0.44
N GLU A 51 24.14 -1.26 0.66
CA GLU A 51 23.58 0.09 0.83
C GLU A 51 23.32 0.82 -0.51
N ARG A 52 23.81 0.25 -1.62
CA ARG A 52 23.64 0.80 -2.97
C ARG A 52 22.27 0.43 -3.54
N LEU A 53 21.22 0.96 -2.92
CA LEU A 53 19.83 0.69 -3.28
C LEU A 53 19.20 1.85 -4.04
N VAL A 54 18.29 1.50 -4.96
CA VAL A 54 17.35 2.43 -5.58
C VAL A 54 15.97 2.24 -4.97
N THR A 55 15.24 3.34 -4.79
CA THR A 55 13.89 3.30 -4.21
C THR A 55 12.84 3.09 -5.29
N SER A 56 11.84 2.26 -5.02
CA SER A 56 10.69 2.06 -5.89
C SER A 56 9.77 3.29 -5.91
N PHE A 57 9.06 3.49 -7.03
CA PHE A 57 8.02 4.52 -7.18
C PHE A 57 6.63 3.96 -6.90
N ASP A 58 6.50 3.21 -5.80
CA ASP A 58 5.26 2.51 -5.44
C ASP A 58 4.09 3.44 -5.13
N GLY A 59 2.93 2.82 -4.93
CA GLY A 59 1.68 3.48 -4.56
C GLY A 59 1.53 3.76 -3.06
N ALA A 60 0.39 4.34 -2.71
CA ALA A 60 -0.03 4.53 -1.33
C ALA A 60 -1.41 3.91 -1.09
N GLY A 61 -1.69 3.49 0.15
CA GLY A 61 -3.01 3.00 0.56
C GLY A 61 -3.78 4.05 1.33
N VAL A 62 -5.04 4.29 0.97
CA VAL A 62 -5.98 5.06 1.79
C VAL A 62 -7.37 4.44 1.73
N PHE A 63 -7.94 4.18 2.90
CA PHE A 63 -9.27 3.61 3.05
C PHE A 63 -10.26 4.69 3.48
N ARG A 64 -11.46 4.63 2.93
CA ARG A 64 -12.55 5.51 3.34
C ARG A 64 -13.02 5.13 4.75
N PRO A 65 -13.45 6.09 5.57
CA PRO A 65 -13.89 5.81 6.93
C PRO A 65 -15.30 5.21 6.91
N TYR A 66 -15.39 3.91 6.64
CA TYR A 66 -16.65 3.17 6.50
C TYR A 66 -17.49 3.13 7.79
N GLY A 67 -16.92 3.51 8.94
CA GLY A 67 -17.69 3.74 10.17
C GLY A 67 -18.69 4.90 10.05
N HIS A 68 -18.44 5.86 9.16
CA HIS A 68 -19.40 6.94 8.85
C HIS A 68 -20.41 6.52 7.77
N GLN A 69 -19.97 5.75 6.78
CA GLN A 69 -20.78 5.35 5.63
C GLN A 69 -20.42 3.90 5.24
N PRO A 70 -21.20 2.88 5.69
CA PRO A 70 -20.84 1.46 5.56
C PRO A 70 -20.54 0.98 4.12
N GLU A 71 -21.20 1.56 3.12
CA GLU A 71 -21.00 1.27 1.70
C GLU A 71 -19.62 1.68 1.16
N TRP A 72 -18.84 2.42 1.95
CA TRP A 72 -17.45 2.74 1.63
C TRP A 72 -16.46 1.62 1.92
N ARG A 73 -16.91 0.53 2.56
CA ARG A 73 -16.07 -0.64 2.80
C ARG A 73 -15.48 -1.15 1.47
N THR A 74 -14.20 -1.48 1.49
CA THR A 74 -13.52 -2.12 0.35
C THR A 74 -14.23 -3.43 0.01
N LYS A 75 -14.50 -3.63 -1.28
CA LYS A 75 -15.31 -4.76 -1.78
C LYS A 75 -14.46 -5.93 -2.24
N LYS A 76 -13.17 -5.70 -2.49
CA LYS A 76 -12.26 -6.72 -2.98
C LYS A 76 -11.65 -7.51 -1.81
N ALA A 77 -12.36 -8.55 -1.38
CA ALA A 77 -11.99 -9.35 -0.21
C ALA A 77 -11.16 -10.62 -0.53
N ASN A 78 -11.06 -11.03 -1.80
CA ASN A 78 -10.38 -12.26 -2.22
C ASN A 78 -9.24 -11.92 -3.20
N TRP A 79 -8.17 -11.31 -2.70
CA TRP A 79 -7.03 -10.87 -3.51
C TRP A 79 -5.69 -11.38 -2.96
N HIS A 80 -5.61 -12.67 -2.68
CA HIS A 80 -4.29 -13.30 -2.52
C HIS A 80 -3.58 -13.31 -3.88
N HIS A 81 -2.37 -12.78 -3.91
CA HIS A 81 -1.54 -12.70 -5.10
C HIS A 81 -0.07 -12.69 -4.71
N VAL A 82 0.79 -12.84 -5.72
CA VAL A 82 2.22 -12.65 -5.62
C VAL A 82 2.66 -11.59 -6.62
N ASP A 83 3.55 -10.70 -6.22
CA ASP A 83 4.03 -9.63 -7.10
C ASP A 83 5.24 -10.04 -7.94
N GLN A 84 6.03 -11.00 -7.45
CA GLN A 84 7.05 -11.61 -8.29
C GLN A 84 6.40 -12.54 -9.31
N ALA A 85 6.62 -12.25 -10.60
CA ALA A 85 6.13 -13.09 -11.67
C ALA A 85 6.63 -14.54 -11.51
N HIS A 86 5.73 -15.52 -11.70
CA HIS A 86 6.00 -16.96 -11.52
C HIS A 86 7.21 -17.49 -12.33
N ARG A 87 7.56 -16.82 -13.43
CA ARG A 87 8.69 -17.17 -14.31
C ARG A 87 10.06 -16.71 -13.78
N LYS A 88 10.12 -15.85 -12.76
CA LYS A 88 11.36 -15.39 -12.14
C LYS A 88 11.74 -16.34 -11.01
N ARG A 89 12.87 -17.05 -11.17
CA ARG A 89 13.42 -17.95 -10.15
C ARG A 89 14.40 -17.21 -9.24
N GLY A 90 14.36 -17.51 -7.94
CA GLY A 90 15.18 -16.84 -6.93
C GLY A 90 14.55 -15.55 -6.41
N LEU A 91 15.31 -14.77 -5.64
CA LEU A 91 14.85 -13.51 -5.05
C LEU A 91 15.00 -12.36 -6.06
N HIS A 92 13.89 -11.82 -6.56
CA HIS A 92 13.89 -10.65 -7.47
C HIS A 92 13.09 -9.48 -6.91
N CYS A 93 12.13 -9.75 -6.04
CA CYS A 93 11.26 -8.73 -5.48
C CYS A 93 11.03 -9.03 -4.00
N VAL A 94 11.18 -8.01 -3.16
CA VAL A 94 10.64 -7.99 -1.81
C VAL A 94 9.81 -6.74 -1.67
N GLN A 95 8.56 -6.91 -1.26
CA GLN A 95 7.68 -5.80 -0.94
C GLN A 95 7.77 -5.43 0.54
N GLY A 96 7.63 -4.15 0.81
CA GLY A 96 7.42 -3.62 2.15
C GLY A 96 6.12 -2.83 2.22
N LEU A 97 5.46 -2.85 3.37
CA LEU A 97 4.30 -2.02 3.68
C LEU A 97 4.58 -1.18 4.92
N ILE A 98 4.35 0.13 4.83
CA ILE A 98 4.46 1.05 5.97
C ILE A 98 3.06 1.46 6.40
N THR A 99 2.69 1.12 7.63
CA THR A 99 1.43 1.54 8.23
C THR A 99 1.59 2.93 8.88
N LEU A 100 0.83 3.91 8.42
CA LEU A 100 0.84 5.28 8.96
C LEU A 100 -0.13 5.48 10.14
N LYS A 101 -0.95 4.47 10.41
CA LYS A 101 -1.86 4.37 11.54
C LYS A 101 -1.81 2.95 12.08
N ASP A 102 -2.24 2.78 13.31
CA ASP A 102 -2.32 1.47 13.94
C ASP A 102 -3.25 0.53 13.14
N ALA A 103 -2.74 -0.65 12.86
CA ALA A 103 -3.46 -1.71 12.17
C ALA A 103 -3.87 -2.79 13.18
N SER A 104 -5.05 -3.37 12.98
CA SER A 104 -5.61 -4.42 13.83
C SER A 104 -6.45 -5.37 12.98
N GLU A 105 -6.84 -6.52 13.54
CA GLU A 105 -7.76 -7.45 12.89
C GLU A 105 -9.08 -6.80 12.44
N ARG A 106 -9.51 -5.72 13.13
CA ARG A 106 -10.75 -5.00 12.84
C ARG A 106 -10.58 -3.93 11.75
N THR A 107 -9.40 -3.33 11.67
CA THR A 107 -9.09 -2.27 10.69
C THR A 107 -8.44 -2.81 9.42
N GLY A 108 -8.01 -4.07 9.44
CA GLY A 108 -7.34 -4.75 8.34
C GLY A 108 -5.82 -4.50 8.33
N GLY A 109 -5.15 -5.09 7.35
CA GLY A 109 -3.71 -5.01 7.20
C GLY A 109 -3.20 -6.00 6.15
N LEU A 110 -1.93 -6.39 6.27
CA LEU A 110 -1.31 -7.40 5.43
C LEU A 110 -1.52 -8.79 6.03
N VAL A 111 -1.93 -9.75 5.20
CA VAL A 111 -1.96 -11.18 5.54
C VAL A 111 -1.01 -11.90 4.60
N VAL A 112 -0.10 -12.69 5.16
CA VAL A 112 0.90 -13.46 4.42
C VAL A 112 0.68 -14.94 4.68
N VAL A 113 0.80 -15.77 3.64
CA VAL A 113 0.84 -17.22 3.78
C VAL A 113 2.31 -17.63 3.96
N PRO A 114 2.72 -18.14 5.13
CA PRO A 114 4.12 -18.49 5.35
C PRO A 114 4.58 -19.59 4.39
N LYS A 115 5.75 -19.41 3.78
CA LYS A 115 6.39 -20.39 2.86
C LYS A 115 5.57 -20.71 1.60
N SER A 116 4.65 -19.84 1.19
CA SER A 116 3.92 -19.95 -0.10
C SER A 116 4.78 -19.64 -1.30
#